data_AF-A0A9E5FH33-F1
#
_entry.id   AF-A0A9E5FH33-F1
#
_cell.length_a   1.000
_cell.length_b   1.000
_cell.length_c   1.000
_cell.angle_alpha   90.00
_cell.angle_beta   90.00
_cell.angle_gamma   90.00
#
_symmetry.space_group_name_H-M   'P 1'
#
loop_
_entity.id
_entity.type
_entity.pdbx_description
1 polymer ?
#
loop_
_entity_poly.entity_id
_entity_poly.type
_entity_poly.pdbx_seq_one_letter_code
_entity_poly.pdbx_strand_id
1 'polypeptide(L)'
;MKKVLNVGGGSKSIALPPQYEAYEHVLLDIDPKGEPDIVCDARLLSGLPAAQFDAVYCSHNLEHYYRHDVPRVLAGILHVIKDGGFVQIRVPDLTELMRVTVSQGLDVD
;
A
#
# COMPACT_ATOMS: atom_id res chain seq x y z
N MET A 1 19.26 -8.70 4.55
CA MET A 1 17.91 -9.25 4.30
C MET A 1 17.18 -8.29 3.38
N LYS A 2 16.29 -8.76 2.49
CA LYS A 2 15.48 -7.85 1.65
C LYS A 2 14.39 -7.20 2.50
N LYS A 3 14.02 -5.96 2.20
CA LYS A 3 13.01 -5.19 2.96
C LYS A 3 11.77 -4.92 2.11
N VAL A 4 10.59 -5.15 2.70
CA VAL A 4 9.31 -4.73 2.12
C VAL A 4 8.68 -3.65 2.98
N LEU A 5 8.28 -2.55 2.34
CA LEU A 5 7.44 -1.53 2.98
C LEU A 5 5.97 -1.86 2.73
N ASN A 6 5.21 -2.13 3.79
CA ASN A 6 3.77 -2.29 3.76
C ASN A 6 3.11 -0.93 4.08
N VAL A 7 2.55 -0.28 3.06
CA VAL A 7 1.97 1.07 3.15
C VAL A 7 0.48 0.98 3.44
N GLY A 8 0.06 1.52 4.58
CA GLY A 8 -1.34 1.50 5.03
C GLY A 8 -1.81 0.10 5.42
N GLY A 9 -0.91 -0.72 5.96
CA GLY A 9 -1.20 -2.12 6.27
C GLY A 9 -2.07 -2.33 7.51
N GLY A 10 -2.33 -1.29 8.32
CA GLY A 10 -3.15 -1.33 9.53
C GLY A 10 -2.52 -2.08 10.71
N SER A 11 -2.05 -3.31 10.51
CA SER A 11 -1.42 -4.13 11.56
C SER A 11 -0.49 -5.19 10.99
N LYS A 12 0.57 -5.54 11.73
CA LYS A 12 1.43 -6.70 11.42
C LYS A 12 0.76 -8.06 11.67
N SER A 13 -0.41 -8.10 12.32
CA SER A 13 -1.21 -9.34 12.45
C SER A 13 -1.85 -9.75 11.13
N ILE A 14 -2.00 -8.80 10.19
CA ILE A 14 -2.50 -9.07 8.84
C ILE A 14 -1.32 -9.60 8.01
N ALA A 15 -1.42 -10.88 7.63
CA ALA A 15 -0.37 -11.53 6.86
C ALA A 15 -0.16 -10.84 5.50
N LEU A 16 1.10 -10.63 5.14
CA LEU A 16 1.49 -10.26 3.79
C LEU A 16 1.34 -11.46 2.84
N PRO A 17 1.24 -11.20 1.51
CA PRO A 17 1.33 -12.27 0.52
C PRO A 17 2.58 -13.15 0.68
N PRO A 18 2.51 -14.47 0.40
CA PRO A 18 3.59 -15.42 0.67
C PRO A 18 4.96 -15.06 0.08
N GLN A 19 5.01 -14.34 -1.05
CA GLN A 19 6.27 -13.89 -1.66
C GLN A 19 7.12 -12.99 -0.74
N TYR A 20 6.54 -12.43 0.32
CA TYR A 20 7.23 -11.56 1.27
C TYR A 20 7.65 -12.26 2.57
N GLU A 21 7.42 -13.57 2.71
CA GLU A 21 7.73 -14.31 3.95
C GLU A 21 9.22 -14.22 4.35
N ALA A 22 10.12 -14.15 3.37
CA ALA A 22 11.57 -13.98 3.60
C ALA A 22 12.03 -12.51 3.67
N TYR A 23 11.11 -11.55 3.58
CA TYR A 23 11.41 -10.11 3.63
C TYR A 23 11.26 -9.60 5.05
N GLU A 24 12.11 -8.65 5.43
CA GLU A 24 11.88 -7.83 6.61
C GLU A 24 10.68 -6.93 6.35
N HIS A 25 9.60 -7.13 7.11
CA HIS A 25 8.37 -6.36 7.01
C HIS A 25 8.45 -5.07 7.83
N VAL A 26 8.47 -3.95 7.13
CA VAL A 26 8.33 -2.60 7.70
C VAL A 26 6.91 -2.10 7.43
N LEU A 27 6.14 -1.87 8.48
CA LEU A 27 4.79 -1.31 8.43
C LEU A 27 4.85 0.22 8.52
N LEU A 28 4.22 0.87 7.56
CA LEU A 28 3.97 2.31 7.57
C LEU A 28 2.47 2.56 7.62
N ASP A 29 2.03 3.37 8.58
CA ASP A 29 0.63 3.74 8.73
C ASP A 29 0.49 5.20 9.22
N ILE A 30 -0.65 5.82 8.94
CA ILE A 30 -0.97 7.16 9.41
C ILE A 30 -1.47 7.14 10.86
N ASP A 31 -2.10 6.04 11.30
CA ASP A 31 -2.62 5.91 12.66
C ASP A 31 -1.56 5.31 13.60
N PRO A 32 -1.06 6.06 14.60
CA PRO A 32 -0.09 5.55 15.55
C PRO A 32 -0.65 4.45 16.47
N LYS A 33 -1.98 4.28 16.58
CA LYS A 33 -2.60 3.27 17.45
C LYS A 33 -2.25 1.84 17.05
N GLY A 34 -1.93 1.60 15.78
CA GLY A 34 -1.51 0.30 15.26
C GLY A 34 -0.04 -0.04 15.55
N GLU A 35 0.70 0.86 16.23
CA GLU A 35 2.13 0.76 16.49
C GLU A 35 2.96 0.41 15.24
N PRO A 36 2.80 1.14 14.12
CA PRO A 36 3.58 0.89 12.92
C PRO A 36 5.07 1.20 13.15
N ASP A 37 5.96 0.58 12.38
CA ASP A 37 7.39 0.91 12.45
C ASP A 37 7.66 2.36 12.01
N ILE A 38 6.80 2.89 11.12
CA ILE A 38 6.85 4.25 10.63
C ILE A 38 5.44 4.87 10.71
N VAL A 39 5.25 5.85 11.59
CA VAL A 39 4.03 6.68 11.60
C VAL A 39 4.19 7.79 10.56
N CYS A 40 3.50 7.68 9.43
CA CYS A 40 3.63 8.62 8.32
C CYS A 40 2.39 8.60 7.42
N ASP A 41 1.96 9.78 6.96
CA ASP A 41 1.05 9.90 5.83
C ASP A 41 1.79 9.52 4.53
N ALA A 42 1.27 8.57 3.75
CA ALA A 42 1.93 8.12 2.53
C ALA A 42 2.16 9.25 1.49
N ARG A 43 1.41 10.37 1.56
CA ARG A 43 1.67 11.58 0.75
C ARG A 43 3.02 12.23 1.06
N LEU A 44 3.64 11.89 2.20
CA LEU A 44 4.91 12.43 2.67
C LEU A 44 6.06 11.41 2.56
N LEU A 45 5.86 10.28 1.85
CA LEU A 45 6.89 9.25 1.64
C LEU A 45 8.21 9.79 1.08
N SER A 46 8.17 10.85 0.27
CA SER A 46 9.37 11.50 -0.26
C SER A 46 10.25 12.17 0.81
N GLY A 47 9.73 12.35 2.02
CA GLY A 47 10.50 12.82 3.18
C GLY A 47 11.32 11.73 3.85
N LEU A 48 11.08 10.44 3.53
CA LEU A 48 11.91 9.34 3.99
C LEU A 48 13.23 9.27 3.20
N PRO A 49 14.27 8.58 3.71
CA PRO A 49 15.46 8.30 2.93
C PRO A 49 15.10 7.55 1.63
N ALA A 50 15.78 7.91 0.54
CA ALA A 50 15.58 7.27 -0.76
C ALA A 50 16.12 5.83 -0.78
N ALA A 51 15.62 5.02 -1.71
CA ALA A 51 16.15 3.69 -2.05
C ALA A 51 16.42 2.76 -0.85
N GLN A 52 15.43 2.65 0.05
CA GLN A 52 15.52 1.83 1.27
C GLN A 52 14.91 0.43 1.11
N PHE A 53 13.96 0.26 0.19
CA PHE A 53 13.14 -0.95 0.12
C PHE A 53 13.34 -1.71 -1.20
N ASP A 54 13.34 -3.03 -1.09
CA ASP A 54 13.42 -3.96 -2.22
C ASP A 54 12.03 -4.20 -2.82
N ALA A 55 10.97 -3.99 -2.03
CA ALA A 55 9.59 -4.00 -2.49
C ALA A 55 8.73 -3.00 -1.70
N VAL A 56 7.67 -2.50 -2.34
CA VAL A 56 6.56 -1.82 -1.67
C VAL A 56 5.28 -2.61 -1.90
N TYR A 57 4.59 -2.96 -0.82
CA TYR A 57 3.26 -3.53 -0.84
C TYR A 57 2.25 -2.46 -0.40
N CYS A 58 1.31 -2.13 -1.27
CA CYS A 58 0.30 -1.09 -1.05
C CYS A 58 -1.07 -1.69 -1.40
N SER A 59 -1.73 -2.25 -0.40
CA SER A 59 -3.02 -2.92 -0.55
C SER A 59 -4.07 -2.17 0.24
N HIS A 60 -5.20 -1.89 -0.41
CA HIS A 60 -6.31 -1.15 0.18
C HIS A 60 -5.91 0.20 0.80
N ASN A 61 -5.12 0.97 0.04
CA ASN A 61 -4.58 2.24 0.51
C ASN A 61 -4.86 3.38 -0.47
N LEU A 62 -4.59 3.19 -1.77
CA LEU A 62 -4.74 4.27 -2.75
C LEU A 62 -6.19 4.74 -2.94
N GLU A 63 -7.18 3.88 -2.70
CA GLU A 63 -8.60 4.24 -2.79
C GLU A 63 -9.06 5.25 -1.73
N HIS A 64 -8.27 5.44 -0.66
CA HIS A 64 -8.58 6.39 0.41
C HIS A 64 -8.13 7.82 0.08
N TYR A 65 -7.38 8.01 -1.01
CA TYR A 65 -6.89 9.33 -1.41
C TYR A 65 -7.79 9.97 -2.45
N TYR A 66 -7.81 11.31 -2.44
CA TYR A 66 -8.30 12.05 -3.58
C TYR A 66 -7.44 11.76 -4.81
N ARG A 67 -8.07 11.74 -5.99
CA ARG A 67 -7.39 11.43 -7.26
C ARG A 67 -6.13 12.28 -7.52
N HIS A 68 -6.11 13.54 -7.07
CA HIS A 68 -4.95 14.43 -7.25
C HIS A 68 -3.80 14.16 -6.27
N ASP A 69 -4.05 13.45 -5.17
CA ASP A 69 -3.03 13.05 -4.20
C ASP A 69 -2.31 11.76 -4.63
N VAL A 70 -2.97 10.90 -5.42
CA VAL A 70 -2.39 9.61 -5.87
C VAL A 70 -1.03 9.77 -6.58
N PRO A 71 -0.82 10.72 -7.53
CA PRO A 71 0.49 10.92 -8.14
C PRO A 71 1.59 11.24 -7.11
N ARG A 72 1.28 11.99 -6.05
CA ARG A 72 2.22 12.31 -4.99
C ARG A 72 2.61 11.06 -4.18
N VAL A 73 1.63 10.22 -3.82
CA VAL A 73 1.89 8.95 -3.13
C VAL A 73 2.76 8.04 -4.00
N LEU A 74 2.43 7.87 -5.28
CA LEU A 74 3.20 7.04 -6.21
C LEU A 74 4.63 7.56 -6.41
N ALA A 75 4.84 8.88 -6.49
CA ALA A 75 6.18 9.47 -6.55
C ALA A 75 6.98 9.19 -5.28
N GLY A 76 6.33 9.25 -4.11
CA GLY A 76 6.95 8.87 -2.84
C GLY A 76 7.31 7.38 -2.77
N ILE A 77 6.44 6.50 -3.27
CA ILE A 77 6.72 5.06 -3.40
C ILE A 77 7.94 4.83 -4.29
N LEU A 78 8.00 5.51 -5.45
CA LEU A 78 9.14 5.40 -6.36
C LEU A 78 10.45 5.89 -5.71
N HIS A 79 10.40 6.97 -4.92
CA HIS A 79 11.55 7.53 -4.22
C HIS A 79 12.17 6.56 -3.20
N VAL A 80 11.34 5.82 -2.45
CA VAL A 80 11.83 4.92 -1.39
C VAL A 80 12.27 3.54 -1.92
N ILE A 81 12.01 3.23 -3.19
CA ILE A 81 12.36 1.94 -3.81
C ILE A 81 13.80 1.96 -4.35
N LYS A 82 14.51 0.85 -4.12
CA LYS A 82 15.84 0.61 -4.69
C LYS A 82 15.75 0.36 -6.19
N ASP A 83 16.83 0.64 -6.90
CA ASP A 83 16.98 0.18 -8.28
C ASP A 83 16.82 -1.35 -8.36
N GLY A 84 16.05 -1.82 -9.35
CA GLY A 84 15.66 -3.23 -9.47
C GLY A 84 14.61 -3.73 -8.47
N GLY A 85 14.09 -2.88 -7.58
CA GLY A 85 12.94 -3.18 -6.73
C GLY A 85 11.61 -3.14 -7.48
N PHE A 86 10.52 -3.52 -6.81
CA PHE A 86 9.19 -3.52 -7.42
C PHE A 86 8.08 -3.03 -6.48
N VAL A 87 6.95 -2.64 -7.05
CA VAL A 87 5.73 -2.27 -6.30
C VAL A 87 4.64 -3.28 -6.59
N GLN A 88 3.93 -3.73 -5.56
CA GLN A 88 2.65 -4.41 -5.69
C GLN A 88 1.54 -3.50 -5.14
N ILE A 89 0.63 -3.08 -6.02
CA ILE A 89 -0.52 -2.26 -5.68
C ILE A 89 -1.78 -3.10 -5.82
N ARG A 90 -2.66 -3.08 -4.82
CA ARG A 90 -3.98 -3.73 -4.87
C ARG A 90 -5.04 -2.75 -4.41
N VAL A 91 -5.99 -2.46 -5.29
CA VAL A 91 -7.15 -1.61 -5.01
C VAL A 91 -8.42 -2.28 -5.54
N PRO A 92 -9.59 -1.99 -4.96
CA PRO A 92 -10.86 -2.41 -5.52
C PRO A 92 -11.09 -1.85 -6.92
N ASP A 93 -11.55 -2.69 -7.84
CA ASP A 93 -12.13 -2.23 -9.09
C ASP A 93 -13.61 -1.95 -8.88
N LEU A 94 -13.93 -0.71 -8.54
CA LEU A 94 -15.31 -0.29 -8.31
C LEU A 94 -16.14 -0.37 -9.60
N THR A 95 -15.54 -0.21 -10.78
CA THR A 95 -16.30 -0.28 -12.04
C THR A 95 -16.73 -1.70 -12.32
N GLU A 96 -15.82 -2.65 -12.16
CA GLU A 96 -16.14 -4.07 -12.33
C GLU A 96 -17.12 -4.55 -11.26
N LEU A 97 -16.95 -4.13 -10.00
CA LEU A 97 -17.92 -4.41 -8.95
C LEU A 97 -19.34 -3.96 -9.36
N MET A 98 -19.49 -2.69 -9.77
CA MET A 98 -20.78 -2.17 -10.19
C MET A 98 -21.35 -2.91 -11.42
N ARG A 99 -20.49 -3.30 -12.36
CA ARG A 99 -20.90 -4.10 -13.52
C ARG A 99 -21.44 -5.46 -13.11
N VAL A 100 -20.73 -6.16 -12.21
CA VAL A 100 -21.14 -7.49 -11.71
C VAL A 100 -22.47 -7.38 -10.99
N THR A 101 -22.63 -6.42 -10.06
CA THR A 101 -23.87 -6.17 -9.33
C THR A 101 -25.07 -6.02 -10.26
N VAL A 102 -24.96 -5.16 -11.27
CA VAL A 102 -26.03 -4.93 -12.26
C VAL A 102 -26.28 -6.20 -13.09
N SER A 103 -25.23 -6.86 -13.56
CA SER A 103 -25.37 -8.02 -14.47
C SER A 103 -26.01 -9.24 -13.81
N GLN A 104 -25.81 -9.40 -12.50
CA GLN A 104 -26.32 -10.54 -11.73
C GLN A 104 -27.63 -10.21 -10.98
N GLY A 105 -28.14 -8.97 -11.10
CA GLY A 105 -29.33 -8.53 -10.37
C GLY A 105 -29.15 -8.62 -8.85
N LEU A 106 -27.93 -8.39 -8.36
CA LEU A 106 -27.63 -8.42 -6.92
C LEU A 106 -28.14 -7.14 -6.28
N ASP A 107 -28.80 -7.29 -5.13
CA ASP A 107 -29.15 -6.16 -4.26
C ASP A 107 -28.07 -5.96 -3.19
N VAL A 108 -28.08 -4.79 -2.55
CA VAL A 108 -27.16 -4.43 -1.46
C VAL A 108 -27.70 -4.79 -0.07
N ASP A 109 -28.84 -5.49 -0.02
CA ASP A 109 -29.53 -5.97 1.18
C ASP A 109 -28.93 -7.27 1.76
#